data_AF-A0A6G0QEA6-F1
#
_entry.id   AF-A0A6G0QEA6-F1
#
_cell.length_a   1.000
_cell.length_b   1.000
_cell.length_c   1.000
_cell.angle_alpha   90.00
_cell.angle_beta   90.00
_cell.angle_gamma   90.00
#
_symmetry.space_group_name_H-M   'P 1'
#
loop_
_entity.id
_entity.type
_entity.pdbx_description
1 polymer ?
#
loop_
_entity_poly.entity_id
_entity_poly.type
_entity_poly.pdbx_seq_one_letter_code
_entity_poly.pdbx_strand_id
1 'polypeptide(L)'
;MMEQLLGSLEEEVETTGDDNAEQEEKEEEELLTPSQRAVQELQSCYATQLDAEDMVEAFDIMADPVVARVFLVIAPGQLRDLWLKLRIDKMRDAENGAEAAKASAT
;
A
#
# COMPACT_ATOMS: atom_id res chain seq x y z
N MET A 1 6.11 23.67 -67.49
CA MET A 1 5.42 22.64 -68.29
C MET A 1 4.68 21.75 -67.32
N MET A 2 3.37 21.63 -67.52
CA MET A 2 2.53 20.64 -66.82
C MET A 2 2.89 19.25 -67.32
N GLU A 3 3.11 18.31 -66.41
CA GLU A 3 2.72 16.92 -66.63
C GLU A 3 1.90 16.49 -65.42
N GLN A 4 0.59 16.44 -65.68
CA GLN A 4 -0.38 15.67 -64.94
C GLN A 4 -0.26 14.19 -65.37
N LEU A 5 -0.93 13.35 -64.58
CA LEU A 5 -1.62 12.12 -64.95
C LEU A 5 -0.93 10.79 -64.63
N LEU A 6 -1.63 10.12 -63.71
CA LEU A 6 -2.11 8.75 -63.79
C LEU A 6 -1.10 7.63 -63.59
N GLY A 7 -1.40 6.86 -62.54
CA GLY A 7 -2.07 5.60 -62.82
C GLY A 7 -1.36 4.39 -62.22
N SER A 8 -2.12 3.69 -61.38
CA SER A 8 -2.06 2.25 -61.14
C SER A 8 -0.71 1.66 -60.74
N LEU A 9 -0.59 1.29 -59.46
CA LEU A 9 -0.24 -0.09 -59.14
C LEU A 9 -0.67 -0.41 -57.71
N GLU A 10 -1.58 -1.37 -57.61
CA GLU A 10 -1.78 -2.15 -56.40
C GLU A 10 -0.46 -2.87 -56.10
N GLU A 11 0.15 -2.57 -54.97
CA GLU A 11 1.19 -3.41 -54.39
C GLU A 11 0.85 -3.57 -52.91
N GLU A 12 0.47 -4.79 -52.56
CA GLU A 12 0.26 -5.23 -51.19
C GLU A 12 1.55 -5.02 -50.41
N VAL A 13 1.49 -4.14 -49.42
CA VAL A 13 2.51 -4.01 -48.39
C VAL A 13 1.80 -4.19 -47.06
N GLU A 14 1.84 -5.43 -46.58
CA GLU A 14 1.67 -5.78 -45.18
C GLU A 14 2.84 -5.13 -44.42
N THR A 15 2.62 -3.91 -43.92
CA THR A 15 3.50 -3.28 -42.93
C THR A 15 2.75 -3.06 -41.65
N THR A 16 3.13 -3.85 -40.65
CA THR A 16 2.98 -3.61 -39.22
C THR A 16 3.24 -2.14 -38.85
N GLY A 17 2.27 -1.51 -38.21
CA GLY A 17 2.34 -0.22 -37.50
C GLY A 17 0.97 -0.02 -36.86
N ASP A 18 0.79 -0.35 -35.58
CA ASP A 18 1.00 0.57 -34.45
C ASP A 18 0.39 1.94 -34.71
N ASP A 19 -0.89 2.07 -34.37
CA ASP A 19 -1.53 3.32 -33.99
C ASP A 19 -2.60 3.00 -32.95
N ASN A 20 -2.12 2.94 -31.70
CA ASN A 20 -2.69 3.63 -30.55
C ASN A 20 -4.08 4.26 -30.74
N ALA A 21 -5.12 3.63 -30.20
CA ALA A 21 -6.31 4.35 -29.74
C ALA A 21 -7.01 3.54 -28.65
N GLU A 22 -7.09 4.17 -27.47
CA GLU A 22 -8.05 3.88 -26.41
C GLU A 22 -7.69 2.72 -25.47
N GLN A 23 -6.48 2.80 -24.89
CA GLN A 23 -6.39 2.54 -23.46
C GLN A 23 -7.26 3.59 -22.76
N GLU A 24 -8.47 3.19 -22.39
CA GLU A 24 -9.21 3.85 -21.32
C GLU A 24 -8.34 3.80 -20.06
N GLU A 25 -7.50 4.82 -19.87
CA GLU A 25 -6.91 5.20 -18.59
C GLU A 25 -8.07 5.59 -17.67
N LYS A 26 -8.79 4.58 -17.19
CA LYS A 26 -9.54 4.69 -15.97
C LYS A 26 -8.48 4.69 -14.87
N GLU A 27 -7.94 5.87 -14.58
CA GLU A 27 -7.30 6.18 -13.30
C GLU A 27 -8.34 5.93 -12.21
N GLU A 28 -8.61 4.66 -11.90
CA GLU A 28 -9.09 4.29 -10.58
C GLU A 28 -7.94 4.68 -9.66
N GLU A 29 -8.02 5.86 -9.04
CA GLU A 29 -7.38 6.08 -7.74
C GLU A 29 -7.79 4.89 -6.89
N GLU A 30 -6.94 3.85 -6.88
CA GLU A 30 -7.22 2.61 -6.18
C GLU A 30 -7.25 2.99 -4.70
N LEU A 31 -8.46 3.22 -4.18
CA LEU A 31 -8.67 3.75 -2.85
C LEU A 31 -8.07 2.74 -1.87
N LEU A 32 -6.88 3.10 -1.37
CA LEU A 32 -6.13 2.27 -0.45
C LEU A 32 -7.02 1.81 0.70
N THR A 33 -6.90 0.52 1.03
CA THR A 33 -7.59 -0.03 2.19
C THR A 33 -7.15 0.70 3.46
N PRO A 34 -7.97 0.72 4.52
CA PRO A 34 -7.60 1.37 5.77
C PRO A 34 -6.25 0.89 6.33
N SER A 35 -5.94 -0.40 6.21
CA SER A 35 -4.65 -0.97 6.62
C SER A 35 -3.49 -0.41 5.80
N GLN A 36 -3.61 -0.36 4.47
CA GLN A 36 -2.57 0.22 3.61
C GLN A 36 -2.34 1.71 3.91
N ARG A 37 -3.41 2.47 4.12
CA ARG A 37 -3.33 3.89 4.51
C ARG A 37 -2.65 4.06 5.87
N ALA A 38 -3.01 3.24 6.85
CA ALA A 38 -2.41 3.29 8.17
C ALA A 38 -0.91 2.95 8.13
N VAL A 39 -0.49 1.99 7.30
CA VAL A 39 0.92 1.64 7.09
C VAL A 39 1.68 2.82 6.45
N GLN A 40 1.12 3.49 5.46
CA GLN A 40 1.75 4.69 4.87
C GLN A 40 1.93 5.81 5.90
N GLU A 41 0.91 6.04 6.73
CA GLU A 41 0.98 7.02 7.83
C GLU A 41 2.01 6.63 8.91
N LEU A 42 2.14 5.33 9.22
CA LEU A 42 3.21 4.84 10.10
C LEU A 42 4.59 5.13 9.50
N GLN A 43 4.80 4.81 8.23
CA GLN A 43 6.07 5.03 7.54
C GLN A 43 6.42 6.53 7.46
N SER A 44 5.44 7.40 7.20
CA SER A 44 5.69 8.83 7.07
C SER A 44 5.98 9.51 8.40
N CYS A 45 5.27 9.14 9.47
CA CYS A 45 5.32 9.85 10.76
C CYS A 45 6.25 9.20 11.78
N TYR A 46 6.41 7.87 11.74
CA TYR A 46 7.01 7.10 12.83
C TYR A 46 8.30 6.36 12.44
N ALA A 47 8.68 6.30 11.16
CA ALA A 47 9.88 5.58 10.72
C ALA A 47 11.20 6.05 11.37
N THR A 48 11.25 7.28 11.89
CA THR A 48 12.42 7.81 12.62
C THR A 48 12.26 7.77 14.14
N GLN A 49 11.07 7.43 14.63
CA GLN A 49 10.71 7.44 16.05
C GLN A 49 10.67 6.04 16.66
N LEU A 50 10.23 5.06 15.87
CA LEU A 50 10.20 3.65 16.25
C LEU A 50 11.49 2.97 15.78
N ASP A 51 11.93 1.98 16.55
CA ASP A 51 12.95 1.05 16.09
C ASP A 51 12.34 0.00 15.14
N ALA A 52 13.19 -0.84 14.57
CA ALA A 52 12.75 -1.81 13.58
C ALA A 52 11.76 -2.84 14.15
N GLU A 53 11.92 -3.23 15.41
CA GLU A 53 11.06 -4.21 16.08
C GLU A 53 9.67 -3.62 16.32
N ASP A 54 9.58 -2.43 16.93
CA ASP A 54 8.32 -1.77 17.19
C ASP A 54 7.59 -1.39 15.87
N MET A 55 8.34 -1.12 14.80
CA MET A 55 7.76 -0.85 13.47
C MET A 55 7.11 -2.09 12.84
N VAL A 56 7.71 -3.27 13.00
CA VAL A 56 7.14 -4.54 12.53
C VAL A 56 5.86 -4.85 13.32
N GLU A 57 5.91 -4.74 14.65
CA GLU A 57 4.73 -4.90 15.51
C GLU A 57 3.61 -3.92 15.13
N ALA A 58 3.97 -2.65 14.85
CA ALA A 58 3.01 -1.67 14.38
C ALA A 58 2.36 -2.08 13.05
N PHE A 59 3.09 -2.69 12.12
CA PHE A 59 2.51 -3.21 10.87
C PHE A 59 1.55 -4.37 11.13
N ASP A 60 1.89 -5.30 12.00
CA ASP A 60 1.02 -6.43 12.36
C ASP A 60 -0.26 -5.93 13.05
N ILE A 61 -0.15 -4.90 13.89
CA ILE A 61 -1.30 -4.19 14.48
C ILE A 61 -2.20 -3.58 13.39
N MET A 62 -1.62 -2.99 12.34
CA MET A 62 -2.39 -2.39 11.23
C MET A 62 -2.95 -3.40 10.23
N ALA A 63 -2.53 -4.67 10.28
CA ALA A 63 -3.14 -5.73 9.49
C ALA A 63 -4.64 -5.93 9.82
N ASP A 64 -5.06 -5.57 11.05
CA ASP A 64 -6.47 -5.51 11.42
C ASP A 64 -7.10 -4.20 10.88
N PRO A 65 -8.07 -4.29 9.94
CA PRO A 65 -8.69 -3.12 9.33
C PRO A 65 -9.51 -2.27 10.31
N VAL A 66 -10.00 -2.84 11.42
CA VAL A 66 -10.73 -2.08 12.45
C VAL A 66 -9.73 -1.24 13.24
N VAL A 67 -8.60 -1.84 13.64
CA VAL A 67 -7.55 -1.15 14.39
C VAL A 67 -6.90 -0.06 13.54
N ALA A 68 -6.64 -0.34 12.27
CA ALA A 68 -6.14 0.65 11.31
C ALA A 68 -7.05 1.86 11.18
N ARG A 69 -8.38 1.66 11.14
CA ARG A 69 -9.35 2.77 11.13
C ARG A 69 -9.27 3.60 12.41
N VAL A 70 -9.15 2.96 13.58
CA VAL A 70 -9.00 3.67 14.85
C VAL A 70 -7.74 4.54 14.83
N PHE A 71 -6.61 4.00 14.39
CA PHE A 71 -5.37 4.74 14.24
C PHE A 71 -5.52 5.97 13.34
N LEU A 72 -6.18 5.82 12.19
CA LEU A 72 -6.41 6.90 11.23
C LEU A 72 -7.36 8.00 11.78
N VAL A 73 -8.31 7.64 12.65
CA VAL A 73 -9.27 8.59 13.25
C VAL A 73 -8.66 9.41 14.38
N ILE A 74 -7.76 8.83 15.17
CA ILE A 74 -7.08 9.57 16.24
C ILE A 74 -6.17 10.61 15.58
N ALA A 75 -6.32 11.90 15.89
CA ALA A 75 -5.50 12.94 15.28
C ALA A 75 -3.99 12.72 15.55
N PRO A 76 -3.09 13.07 14.61
CA PRO A 76 -1.65 12.99 14.83
C PRO A 76 -1.23 13.76 16.09
N GLY A 77 -0.29 13.20 16.86
CA GLY A 77 0.25 13.80 18.08
C GLY A 77 0.21 12.86 19.27
N GLN A 78 0.46 13.41 20.47
CA GLN A 78 0.75 12.65 21.69
C GLN A 78 -0.26 11.54 22.02
N LEU A 79 -1.55 11.75 21.74
CA LEU A 79 -2.56 10.73 21.98
C LEU A 79 -2.41 9.52 21.05
N ARG A 80 -2.16 9.75 19.76
CA ARG A 80 -1.91 8.68 18.79
C ARG A 80 -0.64 7.93 19.13
N ASP A 81 0.42 8.64 19.53
CA ASP A 81 1.70 8.07 19.90
C ASP A 81 1.56 7.15 21.14
N LEU A 82 0.87 7.63 22.18
CA LEU A 82 0.61 6.85 23.38
C LEU A 82 -0.26 5.63 23.08
N TRP A 83 -1.30 5.80 22.27
CA TRP A 83 -2.18 4.70 21.88
C TRP A 83 -1.41 3.61 21.14
N LEU A 84 -0.54 3.99 20.19
CA LEU A 84 0.27 3.05 19.42
C LEU A 84 1.23 2.29 20.34
N LYS A 85 1.95 3.00 21.21
CA LYS A 85 2.86 2.38 22.19
C LYS A 85 2.15 1.35 23.08
N LEU A 86 1.00 1.72 23.65
CA LEU A 86 0.20 0.81 24.47
C LEU A 86 -0.29 -0.42 23.69
N ARG A 87 -0.43 -0.31 22.38
CA ARG A 87 -0.86 -1.42 21.53
C ARG A 87 0.29 -2.39 21.25
N ILE A 88 1.48 -1.86 20.99
CA ILE A 88 2.72 -2.64 20.82
C ILE A 88 3.05 -3.38 22.12
N ASP A 89 3.03 -2.70 23.26
CA ASP A 89 3.31 -3.32 24.57
C ASP A 89 2.35 -4.50 24.84
N LYS A 90 1.07 -4.35 24.49
CA LYS A 90 0.06 -5.42 24.65
C LYS A 90 0.26 -6.60 23.71
N MET A 91 0.72 -6.39 22.47
CA MET A 91 1.05 -7.47 21.54
C MET A 91 2.20 -8.30 22.12
N ARG A 92 3.28 -7.63 22.53
CA ARG A 92 4.46 -8.25 23.12
C ARG A 92 4.15 -9.04 24.40
N ASP A 93 3.32 -8.48 25.28
CA ASP A 93 2.87 -9.18 26.50
C ASP A 93 2.03 -10.43 26.18
N ALA A 94 1.19 -10.37 25.14
CA ALA A 94 0.37 -11.51 24.73
C ALA A 94 1.23 -12.64 24.15
N GLU A 95 2.26 -12.30 23.37
CA GLU A 95 3.22 -13.26 22.83
C GLU A 95 4.03 -13.93 23.94
N ASN A 96 4.64 -13.14 24.82
CA ASN A 96 5.40 -13.64 25.96
C ASN A 96 4.57 -14.54 26.88
N GLY A 97 3.31 -14.16 27.14
CA GLY A 97 2.37 -14.98 27.91
C GLY A 97 2.03 -16.31 27.23
N ALA A 98 1.89 -16.31 25.90
CA ALA A 98 1.64 -17.51 25.11
C ALA A 98 2.84 -18.47 25.09
N GLU A 99 4.07 -17.94 25.02
CA GLU A 99 5.29 -18.73 25.09
C GLU A 99 5.48 -19.38 26.48
N ALA A 100 5.28 -18.61 27.55
CA ALA A 100 5.35 -19.14 28.92
C ALA A 100 4.33 -20.26 29.18
N ALA A 101 3.11 -20.12 28.64
CA ALA A 101 2.07 -21.14 28.76
C ALA A 101 2.45 -22.46 28.04
N LYS A 102 3.11 -22.36 26.87
CA LYS A 102 3.61 -23.53 26.13
C LYS A 102 4.77 -24.21 26.87
N ALA A 103 5.68 -23.43 27.46
CA ALA A 103 6.82 -23.96 28.21
C ALA A 103 6.40 -24.69 29.49
N SER A 104 5.33 -24.26 30.16
CA SER A 104 4.81 -24.94 31.37
C SER A 104 3.96 -26.19 31.08
N ALA A 105 3.60 -26.42 29.81
CA ALA A 105 2.79 -27.58 29.38
C ALA A 105 3.64 -28.76 28.88
N THR A 106 4.98 -28.63 28.90
CA THR A 106 5.96 -29.67 28.54
C THR A 106 6.64 -30.20 29.80
#